data_AF-A0A0J8RRI8-F1
#
_entry.id   AF-A0A0J8RRI8-F1
#
_cell.length_a   1.000
_cell.length_b   1.000
_cell.length_c   1.000
_cell.angle_alpha   90.00
_cell.angle_beta   90.00
_cell.angle_gamma   90.00
#
_symmetry.space_group_name_H-M   'P 1'
#
loop_
_entity.id
_entity.type
_entity.pdbx_description
1 polymer ?
#
loop_
_entity_poly.entity_id
_entity_poly.type
_entity_poly.pdbx_seq_one_letter_code
_entity_poly.pdbx_strand_id
1 'polypeptide(L)'
;MSFETTINTSTSTPLDSRSSLRRKPTTRKRTNRKEKRLEILARRGDQSLLELGKGCLAVVMTQSQRTRYLKTGGVLALLLFFIYILSPSSNPSTSIGSHTATSKCTKPHHPSKPLIQYALMIDAGSTGSRIHVYRFNNCGPTPELEHEEFKMTEKRKGGAGLSSYGGDAEGAAKSLDPLMQVALDTVPEEYRSCSPVAVKATAGLRMLGPELSQKILEAKIHLISTLTSRLRAHGSQERSS
;
A
#
# COMPACT_ATOMS: atom_id res chain seq x y z
N MET A 1 -3.55 63.88 -18.64
CA MET A 1 -3.85 62.78 -19.59
C MET A 1 -4.27 61.60 -18.73
N SER A 2 -5.46 61.58 -18.09
CA SER A 2 -6.82 61.81 -18.60
C SER A 2 -7.11 60.94 -19.81
N PHE A 3 -7.83 59.83 -19.59
CA PHE A 3 -9.07 59.50 -20.30
C PHE A 3 -9.87 58.48 -19.47
N GLU A 4 -11.01 58.95 -18.98
CA GLU A 4 -12.18 58.19 -18.54
C GLU A 4 -12.89 57.52 -19.75
N THR A 5 -13.99 56.84 -19.43
CA THR A 5 -15.27 56.76 -20.18
C THR A 5 -15.60 55.34 -20.65
N THR A 6 -16.81 54.76 -20.56
CA THR A 6 -18.10 54.96 -19.86
C THR A 6 -18.97 53.77 -20.30
N ILE A 7 -19.66 53.13 -19.34
CA ILE A 7 -21.06 52.65 -19.24
C ILE A 7 -21.88 52.31 -20.52
N ASN A 8 -22.74 51.28 -20.38
CA ASN A 8 -24.17 51.13 -20.84
C ASN A 8 -24.39 49.82 -21.64
N THR A 9 -25.49 49.05 -21.60
CA THR A 9 -26.83 49.08 -20.96
C THR A 9 -27.53 47.73 -21.28
N SER A 10 -28.57 47.38 -20.49
CA SER A 10 -29.79 46.56 -20.75
C SER A 10 -29.88 45.65 -22.01
N THR A 11 -30.64 44.53 -22.05
CA THR A 11 -32.12 44.52 -22.15
C THR A 11 -32.68 43.07 -22.15
N SER A 12 -33.80 42.89 -21.43
CA SER A 12 -35.00 42.04 -21.66
C SER A 12 -34.99 40.52 -21.98
N THR A 13 -35.86 39.85 -21.23
CA THR A 13 -36.58 38.55 -21.32
C THR A 13 -37.23 38.19 -22.68
N PRO A 14 -37.62 36.92 -22.93
CA PRO A 14 -38.96 36.38 -22.54
C PRO A 14 -38.89 34.94 -21.96
N LEU A 15 -39.57 34.61 -20.86
CA LEU A 15 -40.92 34.01 -20.78
C LEU A 15 -41.14 32.82 -21.73
N ASP A 16 -41.07 31.60 -21.18
CA ASP A 16 -41.74 30.42 -21.75
C ASP A 16 -42.61 29.75 -20.68
N SER A 17 -43.83 29.42 -21.07
CA SER A 17 -44.93 28.91 -20.27
C SER A 17 -45.67 27.85 -21.08
N ARG A 18 -45.74 26.62 -20.57
CA ARG A 18 -46.82 25.60 -20.73
C ARG A 18 -46.33 24.28 -20.14
N SER A 19 -46.82 23.78 -18.99
CA SER A 19 -48.15 23.27 -18.65
C SER A 19 -48.66 22.10 -19.53
N SER A 20 -48.66 20.89 -18.96
CA SER A 20 -49.86 20.00 -18.91
C SER A 20 -49.52 18.63 -18.30
N LEU A 21 -49.58 18.56 -16.97
CA LEU A 21 -49.70 17.31 -16.24
C LEU A 21 -51.05 16.65 -16.59
N ARG A 22 -50.97 15.40 -17.08
CA ARG A 22 -52.10 14.59 -17.50
C ARG A 22 -52.66 13.76 -16.34
N ARG A 23 -53.98 13.75 -16.28
CA ARG A 23 -54.91 13.22 -15.26
C ARG A 23 -54.76 11.72 -14.89
N LYS A 24 -55.00 11.42 -13.60
CA LYS A 24 -55.55 10.15 -13.05
C LYS A 24 -56.97 9.89 -13.63
N PRO A 25 -57.48 8.64 -13.71
CA PRO A 25 -58.29 8.12 -12.61
C PRO A 25 -58.26 6.60 -12.38
N THR A 26 -58.85 6.25 -11.25
CA THR A 26 -58.99 4.96 -10.58
C THR A 26 -60.18 4.13 -11.08
N THR A 27 -60.01 2.80 -10.96
CA THR A 27 -60.99 1.74 -10.60
C THR A 27 -62.30 1.57 -11.39
N ARG A 28 -62.49 0.37 -11.98
CA ARG A 28 -63.79 -0.32 -11.96
C ARG A 28 -63.65 -1.84 -12.10
N LYS A 29 -64.05 -2.54 -11.03
CA LYS A 29 -64.36 -3.98 -10.97
C LYS A 29 -65.41 -4.34 -12.02
N ARG A 30 -65.18 -5.41 -12.79
CA ARG A 30 -66.23 -6.11 -13.53
C ARG A 30 -66.04 -7.62 -13.36
N THR A 31 -66.78 -8.16 -12.39
CA THR A 31 -66.92 -9.59 -12.12
C THR A 31 -67.54 -10.28 -13.34
N ASN A 32 -66.73 -11.02 -14.09
CA ASN A 32 -67.20 -11.84 -15.20
C ASN A 32 -67.34 -13.29 -14.74
N ARG A 33 -68.55 -13.83 -14.90
CA ARG A 33 -69.08 -15.14 -14.47
C ARG A 33 -68.33 -16.37 -15.02
N LYS A 34 -67.17 -16.17 -15.68
CA LYS A 34 -66.29 -17.20 -16.23
C LYS A 34 -65.12 -17.58 -15.29
N GLU A 35 -64.70 -16.74 -14.35
CA GLU A 35 -63.62 -17.10 -13.40
C GLU A 35 -64.05 -18.11 -12.33
N LYS A 36 -65.32 -18.10 -11.90
CA LYS A 36 -65.83 -19.07 -10.90
C LYS A 36 -65.93 -20.51 -11.41
N ARG A 37 -65.82 -20.75 -12.72
CA ARG A 37 -65.76 -22.11 -13.27
C ARG A 37 -64.33 -22.62 -13.47
N LEU A 38 -63.32 -21.74 -13.43
CA LEU A 38 -61.91 -22.15 -13.48
C LEU A 38 -61.34 -22.49 -12.09
N GLU A 39 -61.80 -21.84 -11.01
CA GLU A 39 -61.40 -22.23 -9.64
C GLU A 39 -61.92 -23.62 -9.23
N ILE A 40 -63.06 -24.07 -9.78
CA ILE A 40 -63.64 -25.38 -9.46
C ILE A 40 -62.95 -26.52 -10.24
N LEU A 41 -62.27 -26.21 -11.34
CA LEU A 41 -61.43 -27.18 -12.07
C LEU A 41 -59.99 -27.24 -11.53
N ALA A 42 -59.48 -26.16 -10.95
CA ALA A 42 -58.18 -26.15 -10.26
C ALA A 42 -58.19 -26.99 -8.97
N ARG A 43 -59.34 -27.15 -8.28
CA ARG A 43 -59.44 -27.99 -7.06
C ARG A 43 -59.57 -29.49 -7.31
N ARG A 44 -59.70 -29.95 -8.55
CA ARG A 44 -59.87 -31.39 -8.87
C ARG A 44 -58.66 -32.02 -9.57
N GLY A 45 -57.65 -31.22 -9.93
CA GLY A 45 -56.37 -31.68 -10.49
C GLY A 45 -55.27 -31.94 -9.45
N ASP A 46 -55.41 -31.45 -8.22
CA ASP A 46 -54.34 -31.45 -7.21
C ASP A 46 -54.38 -32.63 -6.21
N GLN A 47 -55.35 -33.55 -6.32
CA GLN A 47 -55.48 -34.66 -5.36
C GLN A 47 -54.90 -36.00 -5.82
N SER A 48 -54.44 -36.13 -7.07
CA SER A 48 -53.94 -37.40 -7.62
C SER A 48 -52.47 -37.40 -8.05
N LEU A 49 -51.74 -36.29 -7.86
CA LEU A 49 -50.30 -36.15 -8.20
C LEU A 49 -49.42 -35.92 -6.96
N LEU A 50 -49.96 -36.17 -5.76
CA LEU A 50 -49.26 -36.02 -4.48
C LEU A 50 -49.12 -37.34 -3.69
N GLU A 51 -49.33 -38.48 -4.36
CA GLU A 51 -49.17 -39.83 -3.79
C GLU A 51 -48.38 -40.74 -4.75
N LEU A 52 -47.29 -40.25 -5.35
CA LEU A 52 -46.32 -41.10 -6.05
C LEU A 52 -44.90 -40.50 -6.06
N GLY A 53 -44.46 -39.93 -4.94
CA GLY A 53 -43.14 -39.31 -4.82
C GLY A 53 -42.60 -39.13 -3.40
N LYS A 54 -43.23 -39.72 -2.38
CA LYS A 54 -42.71 -39.76 -0.99
C LYS A 54 -41.90 -41.03 -0.73
N GLY A 55 -41.17 -41.48 -1.74
CA GLY A 55 -40.09 -42.44 -1.59
C GLY A 55 -38.75 -41.74 -1.74
N CYS A 56 -38.39 -40.85 -0.82
CA CYS A 56 -36.97 -40.56 -0.52
C CYS A 56 -36.81 -39.66 0.72
N LEU A 57 -36.13 -40.22 1.73
CA LEU A 57 -35.49 -39.56 2.87
C LEU A 57 -36.35 -38.64 3.77
N ALA A 58 -37.25 -39.23 4.54
CA ALA A 58 -37.45 -38.77 5.92
C ALA A 58 -36.58 -39.64 6.84
N VAL A 59 -35.28 -39.37 6.88
CA VAL A 59 -34.44 -39.86 7.99
C VAL A 59 -34.91 -39.11 9.23
N VAL A 60 -35.80 -39.74 10.01
CA VAL A 60 -36.15 -39.29 11.36
C VAL A 60 -34.89 -39.47 12.22
N MET A 61 -34.02 -38.45 12.23
CA MET A 61 -32.88 -38.43 13.14
C MET A 61 -33.40 -38.44 14.58
N THR A 62 -33.04 -39.49 15.32
CA THR A 62 -33.47 -39.71 16.70
C THR A 62 -33.10 -38.52 17.58
N GLN A 63 -33.95 -38.22 18.58
CA GLN A 63 -33.80 -37.06 19.45
C GLN A 63 -32.41 -36.99 20.13
N SER A 64 -31.78 -38.16 20.35
CA SER A 64 -30.41 -38.32 20.89
C SER A 64 -29.31 -37.80 19.96
N GLN A 65 -29.46 -37.92 18.63
CA GLN A 65 -28.48 -37.40 17.67
C GLN A 65 -28.58 -35.88 17.54
N ARG A 66 -29.79 -35.32 17.58
CA ARG A 66 -30.01 -33.86 17.53
C ARG A 66 -29.34 -33.13 18.69
N THR A 67 -29.38 -33.70 19.91
CA THR A 67 -28.69 -33.10 21.07
C THR A 67 -27.17 -33.23 20.95
N ARG A 68 -26.66 -34.29 20.30
CA ARG A 68 -25.22 -34.43 20.04
C ARG A 68 -24.73 -33.37 19.06
N TYR A 69 -25.44 -33.13 17.96
CA TYR A 69 -25.10 -32.07 16.99
C TYR A 69 -25.29 -30.66 17.54
N LEU A 70 -26.27 -30.43 18.42
CA LEU A 70 -26.45 -29.12 19.07
C LEU A 70 -25.34 -28.84 20.10
N LYS A 71 -24.90 -29.87 20.84
CA LYS A 71 -23.78 -29.77 21.79
C LYS A 71 -22.44 -29.62 21.07
N THR A 72 -22.15 -30.46 20.08
CA THR A 72 -20.88 -30.37 19.33
C THR A 72 -20.84 -29.12 18.45
N GLY A 73 -21.96 -28.73 17.84
CA GLY A 73 -22.09 -27.48 17.09
C GLY A 73 -21.94 -26.24 17.96
N GLY A 74 -22.52 -26.25 19.17
CA GLY A 74 -22.35 -25.15 20.14
C GLY A 74 -20.90 -24.98 20.59
N VAL A 75 -20.19 -26.08 20.87
CA VAL A 75 -18.77 -26.05 21.24
C VAL A 75 -17.90 -25.58 20.08
N LEU A 76 -18.17 -26.06 18.85
CA LEU A 76 -17.43 -25.63 17.66
C LEU A 76 -17.67 -24.14 17.35
N ALA A 77 -18.91 -23.66 17.49
CA ALA A 77 -19.25 -22.25 17.30
C ALA A 77 -18.61 -21.36 18.37
N LEU A 78 -18.57 -21.80 19.64
CA LEU A 78 -17.86 -21.08 20.70
C LEU A 78 -16.36 -21.05 20.46
N LEU A 79 -15.76 -22.16 20.00
CA LEU A 79 -14.34 -22.19 19.63
C LEU A 79 -14.05 -21.26 18.45
N LEU A 80 -14.87 -21.25 17.41
CA LEU A 80 -14.71 -20.33 16.29
C LEU A 80 -14.93 -18.86 16.70
N PHE A 81 -15.87 -18.59 17.60
CA PHE A 81 -16.10 -17.26 18.15
C PHE A 81 -14.93 -16.80 19.04
N PHE A 82 -14.39 -17.70 19.86
CA PHE A 82 -13.22 -17.40 20.70
C PHE A 82 -11.97 -17.19 19.84
N ILE A 83 -11.76 -18.01 18.80
CA ILE A 83 -10.70 -17.79 17.80
C ILE A 83 -10.94 -16.48 17.05
N TYR A 84 -12.17 -16.11 16.72
CA TYR A 84 -12.47 -14.82 16.07
C TYR A 84 -12.19 -13.61 16.98
N ILE A 85 -12.42 -13.74 18.29
CA ILE A 85 -12.17 -12.69 19.29
C ILE A 85 -10.68 -12.62 19.68
N LEU A 86 -9.98 -13.76 19.75
CA LEU A 86 -8.55 -13.85 20.10
C LEU A 86 -7.60 -13.77 18.90
N SER A 87 -8.08 -14.00 17.68
CA SER A 87 -7.26 -13.77 16.49
C SER A 87 -7.14 -12.26 16.37
N PRO A 88 -5.94 -11.67 16.59
CA PRO A 88 -5.74 -10.30 16.19
C PRO A 88 -6.09 -10.28 14.70
N SER A 89 -7.00 -9.38 14.30
CA SER A 89 -7.07 -8.95 12.91
C SER A 89 -5.79 -8.16 12.63
N SER A 90 -4.63 -8.81 12.74
CA SER A 90 -3.47 -8.43 11.96
C SER A 90 -3.90 -8.72 10.53
N ASN A 91 -4.52 -7.72 9.91
CA ASN A 91 -4.34 -7.56 8.48
C ASN A 91 -2.83 -7.66 8.31
N PRO A 92 -2.28 -8.71 7.65
CA PRO A 92 -0.99 -8.51 7.05
C PRO A 92 -1.30 -7.47 5.98
N SER A 93 -1.18 -6.19 6.34
CA SER A 93 -0.70 -5.21 5.41
C SER A 93 0.68 -5.71 5.01
N THR A 94 0.71 -6.71 4.13
CA THR A 94 1.60 -6.73 3.00
C THR A 94 1.26 -5.48 2.21
N SER A 95 1.62 -4.34 2.79
CA SER A 95 2.02 -3.19 2.04
C SER A 95 3.15 -3.72 1.18
N ILE A 96 2.81 -4.14 -0.03
CA ILE A 96 3.55 -3.61 -1.15
C ILE A 96 3.39 -2.10 -0.96
N GLY A 97 4.28 -1.55 -0.13
CA GLY A 97 4.23 -0.16 0.27
C GLY A 97 4.27 0.59 -1.04
N SER A 98 3.30 1.45 -1.27
CA SER A 98 3.50 2.51 -2.23
C SER A 98 4.64 3.32 -1.64
N HIS A 99 5.89 2.94 -1.91
CA HIS A 99 7.07 3.60 -1.36
C HIS A 99 7.12 5.08 -1.81
N THR A 100 6.33 5.38 -2.85
CA THR A 100 5.99 6.69 -3.40
C THR A 100 4.97 7.51 -2.61
N ALA A 101 4.25 6.92 -1.65
CA ALA A 101 3.18 7.59 -0.91
C ALA A 101 3.62 8.01 0.49
N THR A 102 3.14 9.17 0.94
CA THR A 102 3.22 9.61 2.33
C THR A 102 1.80 9.79 2.87
N SER A 103 1.62 9.57 4.17
CA SER A 103 0.37 9.87 4.88
C SER A 103 0.17 11.37 5.15
N LYS A 104 1.16 12.23 4.86
CA LYS A 104 1.13 13.67 5.15
C LYS A 104 0.45 14.49 4.06
N CYS A 105 0.69 14.16 2.79
CA CYS A 105 0.07 14.82 1.66
C CYS A 105 0.13 13.97 0.39
N THR A 106 -0.69 14.32 -0.61
CA THR A 106 -0.74 13.59 -1.89
C THR A 106 0.00 14.30 -3.03
N LYS A 107 0.47 15.54 -2.81
CA LYS A 107 1.17 16.35 -3.81
C LYS A 107 2.32 17.13 -3.17
N PRO A 108 3.47 17.27 -3.86
CA PRO A 108 4.56 18.08 -3.36
C PRO A 108 4.19 19.56 -3.36
N HIS A 109 4.78 20.33 -2.45
CA HIS A 109 4.65 21.79 -2.36
C HIS A 109 5.13 22.49 -3.64
N HIS A 110 6.20 21.96 -4.25
CA HIS A 110 6.73 22.45 -5.52
C HIS A 110 6.66 21.36 -6.61
N PRO A 111 6.17 21.69 -7.82
CA PRO A 111 6.02 20.71 -8.89
C PRO A 111 7.36 20.19 -9.43
N SER A 112 8.47 20.89 -9.17
CA SER A 112 9.81 20.49 -9.58
C SER A 112 10.47 19.46 -8.66
N LYS A 113 9.88 19.17 -7.49
CA LYS A 113 10.43 18.22 -6.51
C LYS A 113 9.54 16.98 -6.41
N PRO A 114 10.13 15.80 -6.17
CA PRO A 114 9.35 14.60 -5.92
C PRO A 114 8.62 14.71 -4.57
N LEU A 115 7.47 14.04 -4.43
CA LEU A 115 6.74 13.97 -3.16
C LEU A 115 7.60 13.37 -2.04
N ILE A 116 8.31 12.29 -2.35
CA ILE A 116 9.23 11.59 -1.45
C ILE A 116 10.66 11.77 -1.96
N GLN A 117 11.59 11.99 -1.04
CA GLN A 117 13.00 12.06 -1.33
C GLN A 117 13.80 11.26 -0.29
N TYR A 118 14.82 10.55 -0.74
CA TYR A 118 15.74 9.84 0.13
C TYR A 118 17.10 10.54 0.13
N ALA A 119 17.80 10.51 1.26
CA ALA A 119 19.19 10.95 1.35
C ALA A 119 19.95 10.01 2.27
N LEU A 120 21.15 9.61 1.86
CA LEU A 120 21.97 8.67 2.60
C LEU A 120 23.18 9.40 3.16
N MET A 121 23.50 9.14 4.41
CA MET A 121 24.64 9.72 5.09
C MET A 121 25.48 8.64 5.74
N ILE A 122 26.76 8.57 5.36
CA ILE A 122 27.73 7.65 5.96
C ILE A 122 28.66 8.46 6.87
N ASP A 123 28.71 8.09 8.15
CA ASP A 123 29.67 8.61 9.11
C ASP A 123 30.80 7.59 9.29
N ALA A 124 31.96 7.91 8.74
CA ALA A 124 33.15 7.07 8.77
C ALA A 124 34.04 7.44 9.97
N GLY A 125 33.79 6.77 11.09
CA GLY A 125 34.52 6.92 12.34
C GLY A 125 35.76 6.04 12.46
N SER A 126 36.62 6.36 13.44
CA SER A 126 37.77 5.50 13.82
C SER A 126 37.36 4.28 14.66
N THR A 127 36.30 4.40 15.46
CA THR A 127 35.77 3.28 16.27
C THR A 127 34.82 2.39 15.48
N GLY A 128 34.14 2.95 14.47
CA GLY A 128 33.16 2.26 13.65
C GLY A 128 32.55 3.21 12.62
N SER A 129 31.96 2.62 11.59
CA SER A 129 31.19 3.34 10.57
C SER A 129 29.69 3.20 10.84
N ARG A 130 28.92 4.21 10.41
CA ARG A 130 27.47 4.27 10.53
C ARG A 130 26.85 4.73 9.22
N ILE A 131 25.61 4.33 8.97
CA ILE A 131 24.77 4.86 7.91
C ILE A 131 23.45 5.36 8.50
N HIS A 132 23.00 6.49 7.97
CA HIS A 132 21.66 7.02 8.15
C HIS A 132 20.99 7.09 6.77
N VAL A 133 19.82 6.48 6.64
CA VAL A 133 18.99 6.55 5.43
C VAL A 133 17.76 7.37 5.81
N TYR A 134 17.74 8.61 5.35
CA TYR A 134 16.65 9.54 5.62
C TYR A 134 15.61 9.46 4.51
N ARG A 135 14.33 9.44 4.91
CA ARG A 135 13.17 9.58 4.04
C ARG A 135 12.45 10.88 4.38
N PHE A 136 12.37 11.76 3.40
CA PHE A 136 11.70 13.05 3.52
C PHE A 136 10.42 13.10 2.69
N ASN A 137 9.43 13.87 3.14
CA ASN A 137 8.36 14.36 2.30
C ASN A 137 8.59 15.82 1.93
N ASN A 138 8.14 16.22 0.74
CA ASN A 138 8.14 17.59 0.27
C ASN A 138 6.73 18.20 0.33
N CYS A 139 5.97 17.95 1.40
CA CYS A 139 4.61 18.49 1.56
C CYS A 139 4.61 19.99 1.87
N GLY A 140 5.65 20.49 2.53
CA GLY A 140 5.82 21.89 2.92
C GLY A 140 6.90 22.63 2.13
N PRO A 141 7.14 23.91 2.47
CA PRO A 141 8.20 24.71 1.86
C PRO A 141 9.60 24.14 2.13
N THR A 142 9.76 23.43 3.26
CA THR A 142 10.97 22.69 3.62
C THR A 142 10.68 21.19 3.66
N PRO A 143 11.62 20.33 3.21
CA PRO A 143 11.46 18.88 3.36
C PRO A 143 11.34 18.49 4.84
N GLU A 144 10.36 17.64 5.15
CA GLU A 144 10.14 17.13 6.50
C GLU A 144 10.62 15.68 6.60
N LEU A 145 11.31 15.36 7.69
CA LEU A 145 11.79 14.00 7.94
C LEU A 145 10.61 13.10 8.35
N GLU A 146 10.40 12.00 7.61
CA GLU A 146 9.36 11.01 7.90
C GLU A 146 9.91 9.77 8.57
N HIS A 147 11.06 9.29 8.10
CA HIS A 147 11.70 8.09 8.63
C HIS A 147 13.22 8.21 8.54
N GLU A 148 13.89 7.64 9.52
CA GLU A 148 15.35 7.48 9.54
C GLU A 148 15.66 6.01 9.83
N GLU A 149 16.34 5.35 8.90
CA GLU A 149 16.93 4.05 9.15
C GLU A 149 18.39 4.23 9.55
N PHE A 150 18.76 3.68 10.70
CA PHE A 150 20.11 3.81 11.25
C PHE A 150 20.75 2.44 11.44
N LYS A 151 21.98 2.29 10.94
CA LYS A 151 22.80 1.11 11.21
C LYS A 151 24.24 1.50 11.53
N MET A 152 24.81 0.80 12.50
CA MET A 152 26.23 0.89 12.85
C MET A 152 26.91 -0.45 12.61
N THR A 153 28.18 -0.39 12.20
CA THR A 153 29.06 -1.55 12.13
C THR A 153 29.21 -2.23 13.50
N GLU A 154 29.34 -3.55 13.48
CA GLU A 154 29.55 -4.33 14.69
C GLU A 154 30.91 -4.05 15.30
N LYS A 155 30.97 -3.98 16.63
CA LYS A 155 32.22 -3.76 17.35
C LYS A 155 33.11 -5.00 17.20
N ARG A 156 34.39 -4.78 16.90
CA ARG A 156 35.40 -5.84 16.77
C ARG A 156 36.61 -5.55 17.65
N LYS A 157 37.29 -6.60 18.10
CA LYS A 157 38.56 -6.50 18.82
C LYS A 157 39.60 -5.94 17.84
N GLY A 158 40.20 -4.79 18.15
CA GLY A 158 41.08 -4.04 17.23
C GLY A 158 40.42 -2.86 16.51
N GLY A 159 39.12 -2.59 16.75
CA GLY A 159 38.38 -1.47 16.17
C GLY A 159 37.69 -1.84 14.86
N ALA A 160 36.46 -1.31 14.67
CA ALA A 160 35.65 -1.58 13.48
C ALA A 160 35.59 -0.39 12.51
N GLY A 161 36.23 0.73 12.86
CA GLY A 161 36.28 1.92 12.02
C GLY A 161 37.28 1.78 10.88
N LEU A 162 37.19 2.66 9.89
CA LEU A 162 38.00 2.54 8.68
C LEU A 162 39.51 2.69 8.94
N SER A 163 39.90 3.36 10.04
CA SER A 163 41.30 3.48 10.44
C SER A 163 41.94 2.16 10.91
N SER A 164 41.18 1.15 11.31
CA SER A 164 41.76 -0.12 11.79
C SER A 164 42.29 -1.00 10.64
N TYR A 165 41.95 -0.68 9.39
CA TYR A 165 42.37 -1.44 8.21
C TYR A 165 43.71 -0.95 7.64
N GLY A 166 44.25 0.18 8.11
CA GLY A 166 45.58 0.67 7.70
C GLY A 166 45.69 0.89 6.18
N GLY A 167 46.43 0.04 5.48
CA GLY A 167 46.57 0.09 4.01
C GLY A 167 45.61 -0.84 3.24
N ASP A 168 44.82 -1.66 3.93
CA ASP A 168 43.90 -2.61 3.30
C ASP A 168 42.59 -1.92 2.89
N ALA A 169 42.61 -1.29 1.71
CA ALA A 169 41.44 -0.63 1.16
C ALA A 169 40.28 -1.60 0.85
N GLU A 170 40.58 -2.84 0.48
CA GLU A 170 39.55 -3.84 0.16
C GLU A 170 38.82 -4.31 1.42
N GLY A 171 39.55 -4.60 2.50
CA GLY A 171 38.96 -4.95 3.79
C GLY A 171 38.15 -3.79 4.38
N ALA A 172 38.67 -2.56 4.28
CA ALA A 172 37.96 -1.35 4.67
C ALA A 172 36.65 -1.18 3.89
N ALA A 173 36.69 -1.39 2.56
CA ALA A 173 35.50 -1.36 1.72
C ALA A 173 34.49 -2.45 2.11
N LYS A 174 34.93 -3.69 2.31
CA LYS A 174 34.06 -4.81 2.72
C LYS A 174 33.39 -4.55 4.07
N SER A 175 34.05 -3.82 4.97
CA SER A 175 33.46 -3.46 6.28
C SER A 175 32.19 -2.61 6.17
N LEU A 176 32.00 -1.91 5.05
CA LEU A 176 30.85 -1.05 4.78
C LEU A 176 29.68 -1.81 4.12
N ASP A 177 29.88 -3.03 3.64
CA ASP A 177 28.85 -3.80 2.93
C ASP A 177 27.55 -3.99 3.73
N PRO A 178 27.59 -4.31 5.04
CA PRO A 178 26.37 -4.41 5.83
C PRO A 178 25.61 -3.08 5.91
N LEU A 179 26.31 -1.95 5.84
CA LEU A 179 25.68 -0.63 5.82
C LEU A 179 25.04 -0.35 4.45
N MET A 180 25.70 -0.76 3.36
CA MET A 180 25.18 -0.61 2.00
C MET A 180 23.95 -1.47 1.78
N GLN A 181 23.89 -2.64 2.41
CA GLN A 181 22.71 -3.50 2.35
C GLN A 181 21.49 -2.81 2.97
N VAL A 182 21.64 -2.18 4.13
CA VAL A 182 20.55 -1.39 4.74
C VAL A 182 20.05 -0.29 3.82
N ALA A 183 20.96 0.40 3.12
CA ALA A 183 20.58 1.38 2.10
C ALA A 183 19.77 0.77 0.95
N LEU A 184 20.19 -0.39 0.43
CA LEU A 184 19.49 -1.06 -0.67
C LEU A 184 18.13 -1.61 -0.25
N ASP A 185 18.01 -2.11 0.97
CA ASP A 185 16.77 -2.67 1.51
C ASP A 185 15.75 -1.57 1.85
N THR A 186 16.24 -0.41 2.32
CA THR A 186 15.39 0.72 2.73
C THR A 186 14.97 1.61 1.55
N VAL A 187 15.87 1.82 0.59
CA VAL A 187 15.63 2.71 -0.56
C VAL A 187 15.08 1.90 -1.74
N PRO A 188 13.84 2.17 -2.17
CA PRO A 188 13.25 1.50 -3.32
C PRO A 188 14.04 1.81 -4.58
N GLU A 189 14.07 0.86 -5.51
CA GLU A 189 14.93 0.92 -6.70
C GLU A 189 14.73 2.19 -7.54
N GLU A 190 13.48 2.64 -7.69
CA GLU A 190 13.10 3.86 -8.40
C GLU A 190 13.70 5.14 -7.81
N TYR A 191 14.02 5.14 -6.52
CA TYR A 191 14.63 6.28 -5.83
C TYR A 191 16.15 6.18 -5.74
N ARG A 192 16.75 5.00 -5.90
CA ARG A 192 18.20 4.80 -5.69
C ARG A 192 19.06 5.69 -6.59
N SER A 193 18.69 5.87 -7.86
CA SER A 193 19.45 6.73 -8.79
C SER A 193 19.39 8.21 -8.46
N CYS A 194 18.33 8.64 -7.76
CA CYS A 194 18.09 10.05 -7.42
C CYS A 194 18.46 10.37 -5.96
N SER A 195 18.87 9.37 -5.19
CA SER A 195 19.19 9.50 -3.78
C SER A 195 20.65 9.92 -3.60
N PRO A 196 20.94 11.15 -3.17
CA PRO A 196 22.31 11.55 -2.89
C PRO A 196 22.88 10.74 -1.72
N VAL A 197 24.14 10.31 -1.88
CA VAL A 197 24.94 9.70 -0.82
C VAL A 197 26.01 10.70 -0.41
N ALA A 198 25.96 11.13 0.84
CA ALA A 198 26.98 11.97 1.44
C ALA A 198 27.81 11.15 2.42
N VAL A 199 29.11 11.41 2.44
CA VAL A 199 30.04 10.75 3.36
C VAL A 199 30.73 11.82 4.18
N LYS A 200 30.61 11.74 5.50
CA LYS A 200 31.46 12.50 6.41
C LYS A 200 32.62 11.63 6.87
N ALA A 201 33.79 11.98 6.37
CA ALA A 201 35.06 11.52 6.87
C ALA A 201 35.39 12.22 8.20
N THR A 202 35.43 11.48 9.30
CA THR A 202 36.05 11.99 10.53
C THR A 202 37.54 11.61 10.55
N ALA A 203 38.13 11.36 11.72
CA ALA A 203 39.53 10.97 11.85
C ALA A 203 39.85 9.66 11.10
N GLY A 204 38.91 8.72 11.06
CA GLY A 204 39.12 7.38 10.51
C GLY A 204 39.50 7.36 9.02
N LEU A 205 38.75 8.10 8.19
CA LEU A 205 39.03 8.20 6.76
C LEU A 205 40.33 9.00 6.50
N ARG A 206 40.54 10.10 7.23
CA ARG A 206 41.75 10.94 7.06
C ARG A 206 43.05 10.14 7.29
N MET A 207 43.02 9.16 8.19
CA MET A 207 44.17 8.28 8.46
C MET A 207 44.53 7.36 7.30
N LEU A 208 43.59 7.03 6.41
CA LEU A 208 43.85 6.23 5.20
C LEU A 208 44.52 7.04 4.08
N GLY A 209 44.54 8.36 4.21
CA GLY A 209 44.97 9.27 3.14
C GLY A 209 43.88 9.53 2.09
N PRO A 210 43.98 10.63 1.33
CA PRO A 210 42.91 11.09 0.44
C PRO A 210 42.61 10.12 -0.70
N GLU A 211 43.64 9.50 -1.30
CA GLU A 211 43.44 8.60 -2.43
C GLU A 211 42.71 7.30 -2.07
N LEU A 212 43.16 6.60 -1.01
CA LEU A 212 42.54 5.34 -0.59
C LEU A 212 41.11 5.57 -0.12
N SER A 213 40.91 6.65 0.65
CA SER A 213 39.58 7.10 1.08
C SER A 213 38.63 7.28 -0.09
N GLN A 214 39.07 8.02 -1.11
CA GLN A 214 38.24 8.32 -2.25
C GLN A 214 37.94 7.07 -3.09
N LYS A 215 38.93 6.20 -3.32
CA LYS A 215 38.73 4.91 -4.01
C LYS A 215 37.69 4.01 -3.32
N ILE A 216 37.75 3.90 -1.98
CA ILE A 216 36.79 3.10 -1.21
C ILE A 216 35.37 3.65 -1.37
N LEU A 217 35.21 4.97 -1.28
CA LEU A 217 33.90 5.61 -1.38
C LEU A 217 33.32 5.55 -2.78
N GLU A 218 34.13 5.84 -3.80
CA GLU A 218 33.71 5.75 -5.20
C GLU A 218 33.27 4.33 -5.56
N ALA A 219 34.00 3.31 -5.10
CA ALA A 219 33.62 1.92 -5.34
C ALA A 219 32.23 1.59 -4.76
N LYS A 220 31.90 2.10 -3.56
CA LYS A 220 30.60 1.83 -2.91
C LYS A 220 29.45 2.64 -3.50
N ILE A 221 29.69 3.90 -3.83
CA ILE A 221 28.70 4.75 -4.50
C ILE A 221 28.40 4.19 -5.90
N HIS A 222 29.44 3.80 -6.64
CA HIS A 222 29.30 3.16 -7.94
C HIS A 222 28.54 1.82 -7.85
N LEU A 223 28.75 1.04 -6.79
CA LEU A 223 28.01 -0.20 -6.55
C LEU A 223 26.50 0.05 -6.43
N ILE A 224 26.07 1.04 -5.62
CA ILE A 224 24.64 1.37 -5.48
C ILE A 224 24.05 1.78 -6.84
N SER A 225 24.75 2.64 -7.58
CA SER A 225 24.32 3.08 -8.91
C SER A 225 24.24 1.91 -9.92
N THR A 226 25.23 1.03 -9.94
CA THR A 226 25.30 -0.12 -10.86
C THR A 226 24.27 -1.19 -10.54
N LEU A 227 24.05 -1.49 -9.25
CA LEU A 227 23.00 -2.43 -8.85
C LEU A 227 21.62 -1.90 -9.25
N THR A 228 21.42 -0.58 -9.15
CA THR A 228 20.20 0.08 -9.61
C THR A 228 20.01 -0.06 -11.12
N SER A 229 21.05 0.15 -11.94
CA SER A 229 20.92 0.03 -13.39
C SER A 229 20.71 -1.42 -13.87
N ARG A 230 21.34 -2.40 -13.21
CA ARG A 230 21.18 -3.82 -13.53
C ARG A 230 19.81 -4.37 -13.16
N LEU A 231 19.28 -4.03 -11.99
CA LEU A 231 17.94 -4.44 -11.59
C LEU A 231 16.88 -3.84 -12.54
N ARG A 232 17.07 -2.58 -12.98
CA ARG A 232 16.20 -1.93 -13.96
C ARG A 232 16.18 -2.67 -15.30
N ALA A 233 17.35 -3.14 -15.76
CA ALA A 233 17.45 -3.92 -16.98
C ALA A 233 16.73 -5.27 -16.86
N HIS A 234 16.81 -5.93 -15.71
CA HIS A 234 16.17 -7.23 -15.47
C HIS A 234 14.64 -7.11 -15.30
N GLY A 235 14.16 -6.11 -14.57
CA GLY A 235 12.72 -5.87 -14.37
C GLY A 235 11.99 -5.40 -15.63
N SER A 236 12.71 -4.82 -16.60
CA SER A 236 12.12 -4.46 -17.89
C SER A 236 11.90 -5.65 -18.83
N GLN A 237 12.60 -6.78 -18.61
CA GLN A 237 12.52 -7.96 -19.45
C GLN A 237 11.42 -8.94 -19.00
N GLU A 238 11.03 -8.88 -17.73
CA GLU A 238 9.95 -9.71 -17.16
C GLU A 238 8.54 -9.13 -17.42
N ARG A 239 8.44 -7.85 -17.78
CA ARG A 239 7.17 -7.15 -18.05
C ARG A 239 6.74 -7.20 -19.53
N SER A 240 7.47 -7.93 -20.37
CA SER A 240 7.24 -8.06 -21.82
C SER A 240 7.06 -9.50 -22.33
N SER A 241 6.84 -10.47 -21.44
CA SER A 241 6.50 -11.87 -21.77
C SER A 241 5.12 -12.26 -21.27
#